data_AF-A0A2E5YJX7-F1
#
_entry.id   AF-A0A2E5YJX7-F1
#
_cell.length_a   1.000
_cell.length_b   1.000
_cell.length_c   1.000
_cell.angle_alpha   90.00
_cell.angle_beta   90.00
_cell.angle_gamma   90.00
#
_symmetry.space_group_name_H-M   'P 1'
#
loop_
_entity.id
_entity.type
_entity.pdbx_description
1 polymer ?
#
loop_
_entity_poly.entity_id
_entity_poly.type
_entity_poly.pdbx_seq_one_letter_code
_entity_poly.pdbx_strand_id
1 'polypeptide(L)'
;MGPGIVPGSSAAHMRIIVRCRRIVGRLANQDILQVRFESPEAIRSEFEKNIVNRGIFVATEVEFEIRKAVIVEIVLEYLDPSDVALALEGEIVHCIPKQMASSGATPGVAVQFDANAAALRERFESLLGQAATEIGTADSEGERRRGSKRGSVRIPVRVMPAMSPPFEATSRDLSVSGILLSMKDGILPIGEVVRICLWHPSGETSVEIDGQVVRQVPNKKGRIAAAAVAFDRNQTADPRTRSVIEALQEAGHQSRLGGISGSFADLGLANMLRMFGASAPQGTLVVENDGDQGWVAFADENLLGAEVAGLSGHDALVVMFGWGEGRFQFEASADPRLLESVTPYPLAGAILTAICALGEAGSDEIHDSVVAISASTTFEVDLEQEEMSREDLGKAGEAILELVKAGMNFERLCAVIPEPKDRIQSALEGLVELGVLVPR
;
A
#
# COMPACT_ATOMS: atom_id res chain seq x y z
N MET A 1 9.25 31.14 -23.59
CA MET A 1 8.25 30.51 -22.70
C MET A 1 8.84 29.17 -22.29
N GLY A 2 9.47 29.13 -21.10
CA GLY A 2 10.10 27.91 -20.59
C GLY A 2 9.12 27.12 -19.73
N PRO A 3 9.23 25.78 -19.67
CA PRO A 3 8.35 24.95 -18.85
C PRO A 3 8.65 25.19 -17.38
N GLY A 4 7.64 25.66 -16.64
CA GLY A 4 7.71 25.86 -15.20
C GLY A 4 7.72 24.51 -14.48
N ILE A 5 8.81 24.24 -13.78
CA ILE A 5 8.93 23.12 -12.86
C ILE A 5 8.01 23.40 -11.66
N VAL A 6 6.98 22.58 -11.49
CA VAL A 6 6.11 22.62 -10.32
C VAL A 6 6.84 21.91 -9.17
N PRO A 7 7.06 22.55 -8.01
CA PRO A 7 7.69 21.90 -6.88
C PRO A 7 6.77 20.81 -6.32
N GLY A 8 7.29 19.59 -6.22
CA GLY A 8 6.59 18.44 -5.68
C GLY A 8 6.14 18.67 -4.23
N SER A 9 4.94 18.17 -3.94
CA SER A 9 4.31 18.13 -2.62
C SER A 9 5.26 17.53 -1.57
N SER A 10 5.90 18.40 -0.79
CA SER A 10 6.72 18.05 0.36
C SER A 10 5.86 17.30 1.39
N ALA A 11 6.23 16.06 1.73
CA ALA A 11 5.81 15.45 2.98
C ALA A 11 6.06 16.46 4.12
N ALA A 12 5.13 16.57 5.08
CA ALA A 12 5.33 17.40 6.26
C ALA A 12 6.65 16.96 6.91
N HIS A 13 7.70 17.77 6.74
CA HIS A 13 9.02 17.44 7.22
C HIS A 13 8.96 17.57 8.74
N MET A 14 8.92 16.44 9.42
CA MET A 14 9.16 16.38 10.85
C MET A 14 10.62 16.82 11.07
N ARG A 15 10.86 18.11 11.33
CA ARG A 15 12.18 18.61 11.71
C ARG A 15 12.39 18.31 13.19
N ILE A 16 12.99 17.17 13.46
CA ILE A 16 13.55 16.89 14.78
C ILE A 16 14.85 17.69 14.89
N ILE A 17 14.82 18.85 15.55
CA ILE A 17 16.02 19.62 15.87
C ILE A 17 16.51 19.17 17.24
N VAL A 18 17.61 18.40 17.25
CA VAL A 18 18.24 17.96 18.50
C VAL A 18 19.24 18.99 18.99
N ARG A 19 19.07 19.41 20.24
CA ARG A 19 20.12 20.06 21.02
C ARG A 19 20.50 19.15 22.17
N CYS A 20 21.71 18.59 22.12
CA CYS A 20 22.27 17.89 23.27
C CYS A 20 22.78 18.93 24.27
N ARG A 21 22.19 18.96 25.48
CA ARG A 21 22.68 19.77 26.60
C ARG A 21 23.16 18.85 27.71
N ARG A 22 24.36 19.13 28.22
CA ARG A 22 24.89 18.47 29.41
C ARG A 22 24.53 19.31 30.63
N ILE A 23 23.72 18.79 31.54
CA ILE A 23 23.41 19.48 32.81
C ILE A 23 24.65 19.48 33.71
N VAL A 24 24.98 20.62 34.31
CA VAL A 24 26.01 20.74 35.35
C VAL A 24 25.33 20.67 36.72
N GLY A 25 25.38 19.52 37.40
CA GLY A 25 24.73 19.29 38.71
C GLY A 25 24.79 17.82 39.15
N ARG A 26 24.17 17.42 40.28
CA ARG A 26 24.17 16.00 40.73
C ARG A 26 23.51 14.99 39.76
N LEU A 27 22.86 15.48 38.70
CA LEU A 27 22.37 14.73 37.53
C LEU A 27 23.35 14.77 36.33
N ALA A 28 24.63 15.12 36.53
CA ALA A 28 25.61 15.47 35.48
C ALA A 28 25.96 14.40 34.44
N ASN A 29 25.38 13.20 34.53
CA ASN A 29 25.68 12.10 33.62
C ASN A 29 24.53 11.72 32.69
N GLN A 30 23.37 12.37 32.77
CA GLN A 30 22.29 12.11 31.82
C GLN A 30 22.37 13.08 30.64
N ASP A 31 22.39 12.52 29.43
CA ASP A 31 22.27 13.31 28.21
C ASP A 31 20.81 13.67 27.97
N ILE A 32 20.59 14.89 27.49
CA ILE A 32 19.27 15.39 27.14
C ILE A 32 19.12 15.39 25.63
N LEU A 33 18.08 14.71 25.16
CA LEU A 33 17.61 14.70 23.79
C LEU A 33 16.38 15.60 23.68
N GLN A 34 16.28 16.39 22.61
CA GLN A 34 15.12 17.26 22.40
C GLN A 34 14.39 16.84 21.12
N VAL A 35 13.08 16.64 21.22
CA VAL A 35 12.19 16.38 20.08
C VAL A 35 11.21 17.52 19.97
N ARG A 36 11.05 18.04 18.74
CA ARG A 36 10.24 19.21 18.46
C ARG A 36 9.10 18.84 17.52
N PHE A 37 7.91 19.32 17.85
CA PHE A 37 6.72 19.14 17.01
C PHE A 37 6.23 20.50 16.50
N GLU A 38 6.23 20.65 15.18
CA GLU A 38 5.79 21.89 14.50
C GLU A 38 4.27 22.04 14.46
N SER A 39 3.50 20.97 14.70
CA SER A 39 2.03 21.01 14.71
C SER A 39 1.40 19.99 15.67
N PRO A 40 0.12 20.20 16.06
CA PRO A 40 -0.64 19.24 16.85
C PRO A 40 -0.79 17.87 16.18
N GLU A 41 -0.88 17.83 14.84
CA GLU A 41 -0.98 16.60 14.07
C GLU A 41 0.32 15.80 14.10
N ALA A 42 1.47 16.48 14.12
CA ALA A 42 2.77 15.84 14.18
C ALA A 42 2.95 15.08 15.50
N ILE A 43 2.68 15.73 16.64
CA ILE A 43 2.74 15.06 17.95
C ILE A 43 1.70 13.94 18.05
N ARG A 44 0.47 14.13 17.53
CA ARG A 44 -0.56 13.09 17.56
C ARG A 44 -0.17 11.87 16.73
N SER A 45 0.37 12.08 15.53
CA SER A 45 0.84 10.98 14.69
C SER A 45 2.00 10.24 15.34
N GLU A 46 2.96 10.95 15.93
CA GLU A 46 4.11 10.32 16.59
C GLU A 46 3.68 9.57 17.86
N PHE A 47 2.70 10.14 18.57
CA PHE A 47 2.11 9.52 19.74
C PHE A 47 1.46 8.17 19.41
N GLU A 48 0.57 8.16 18.42
CA GLU A 48 -0.16 6.97 17.97
C GLU A 48 0.76 5.88 17.42
N LYS A 49 1.81 6.26 16.67
CA LYS A 49 2.72 5.30 16.04
C LYS A 49 3.74 4.72 17.01
N ASN A 50 4.41 5.59 17.77
CA ASN A 50 5.64 5.24 18.46
C ASN A 50 5.50 5.37 19.98
N ILE A 51 5.02 6.52 20.47
CA ILE A 51 5.06 6.83 21.92
C ILE A 51 4.13 5.92 22.73
N VAL A 52 2.95 5.56 22.19
CA VAL A 52 2.04 4.59 22.82
C VAL A 52 2.73 3.23 23.04
N ASN A 53 3.65 2.87 22.16
CA ASN A 53 4.48 1.66 22.25
C ASN A 53 5.77 1.88 23.05
N ARG A 54 5.82 2.95 23.85
CA ARG A 54 6.95 3.37 24.68
C ARG A 54 8.20 3.72 23.87
N GLY A 55 8.09 3.99 22.58
CA GLY A 55 9.22 4.31 21.70
C GLY A 55 9.18 5.73 21.15
N ILE A 56 10.33 6.33 20.89
CA ILE A 56 10.43 7.52 20.05
C ILE A 56 11.76 7.50 19.27
N PHE A 57 11.74 7.94 18.03
CA PHE A 57 12.98 8.14 17.26
C PHE A 57 13.44 9.59 17.35
N VAL A 58 14.70 9.80 17.68
CA VAL A 58 15.32 11.11 17.83
C VAL A 58 16.45 11.24 16.82
N ALA A 59 16.26 12.04 15.78
CA ALA A 59 17.25 12.25 14.73
C ALA A 59 18.44 13.07 15.25
N THR A 60 19.63 12.47 15.34
CA THR A 60 20.83 13.10 15.91
C THR A 60 22.08 12.58 15.21
N GLU A 61 23.09 13.43 15.08
CA GLU A 61 24.41 13.03 14.58
C GLU A 61 25.36 12.60 15.72
N VAL A 62 24.95 12.81 16.98
CA VAL A 62 25.75 12.43 18.15
C VAL A 62 25.66 10.92 18.34
N GLU A 63 26.80 10.27 18.53
CA GLU A 63 26.86 8.84 18.81
C GLU A 63 26.48 8.55 20.27
N PHE A 64 25.60 7.56 20.47
CA PHE A 64 25.18 7.09 21.78
C PHE A 64 25.46 5.60 21.93
N GLU A 65 25.75 5.20 23.18
CA GLU A 65 25.84 3.80 23.56
C GLU A 65 24.43 3.22 23.75
N ILE A 66 24.20 1.99 23.28
CA ILE A 66 22.97 1.24 23.53
C ILE A 66 22.84 1.00 25.05
N ARG A 67 21.62 1.10 25.58
CA ARG A 67 21.23 1.09 27.01
C ARG A 67 21.70 2.27 27.83
N LYS A 68 22.18 3.34 27.19
CA LYS A 68 22.46 4.59 27.90
C LYS A 68 21.15 5.26 28.32
N ALA A 69 21.05 5.62 29.59
CA ALA A 69 19.92 6.38 30.12
C ALA A 69 19.97 7.83 29.63
N VAL A 70 18.83 8.33 29.15
CA VAL A 70 18.66 9.67 28.58
C VAL A 70 17.36 10.31 29.06
N ILE A 71 17.29 11.64 28.99
CA ILE A 71 16.04 12.39 29.16
C ILE A 71 15.64 12.93 27.80
N VAL A 72 14.39 12.70 27.39
CA VAL A 72 13.81 13.25 26.17
C VAL A 72 12.89 14.41 26.53
N GLU A 73 13.26 15.61 26.12
CA GLU A 73 12.45 16.82 26.20
C GLU A 73 11.58 16.96 24.95
N ILE A 74 10.26 17.03 25.16
CA ILE A 74 9.27 17.29 24.12
C ILE A 74 8.97 18.79 24.10
N VAL A 75 9.20 19.42 22.94
CA VAL A 75 8.91 20.84 22.70
C VAL A 75 7.82 20.96 21.64
N LEU A 76 6.81 21.79 21.94
CA LEU A 76 5.68 22.07 21.05
C LEU A 76 5.90 23.43 20.40
N GLU A 77 6.52 23.46 19.21
CA GLU A 77 6.89 24.72 18.55
C GLU A 77 5.66 25.57 18.18
N TYR A 78 4.50 24.94 18.00
CA TYR A 78 3.23 25.63 17.71
C TYR A 78 2.58 26.30 18.93
N LEU A 79 3.10 26.07 20.15
CA LEU A 79 2.67 26.76 21.37
C LEU A 79 3.72 27.77 21.81
N ASP A 80 4.89 27.27 22.19
CA ASP A 80 6.07 28.08 22.52
C ASP A 80 7.34 27.28 22.18
N PRO A 81 8.15 27.70 21.20
CA PRO A 81 9.35 26.99 20.79
C PRO A 81 10.48 27.02 21.84
N SER A 82 10.32 27.77 22.92
CA SER A 82 11.29 27.88 24.01
C SER A 82 10.92 27.05 25.23
N ASP A 83 9.66 26.62 25.36
CA ASP A 83 9.17 25.91 26.53
C ASP A 83 9.23 24.38 26.34
N VAL A 84 9.60 23.68 27.41
CA VAL A 84 9.64 22.22 27.43
C VAL A 84 8.30 21.74 27.96
N ALA A 85 7.45 21.26 27.05
CA ALA A 85 6.11 20.80 27.37
C ALA A 85 6.13 19.54 28.26
N LEU A 86 7.10 18.64 28.04
CA LEU A 86 7.22 17.40 28.80
C LEU A 86 8.66 16.88 28.79
N ALA A 87 9.12 16.33 29.90
CA ALA A 87 10.40 15.60 29.98
C ALA A 87 10.16 14.16 30.42
N LEU A 88 10.75 13.20 29.69
CA LEU A 88 10.57 11.77 29.91
C LEU A 88 11.91 11.06 30.01
N GLU A 89 12.05 10.17 30.98
CA GLU A 89 13.21 9.29 31.12
C GLU A 89 13.06 8.07 30.20
N GLY A 90 14.18 7.63 29.63
CA GLY A 90 14.24 6.42 28.83
C GLY A 90 15.67 5.94 28.56
N GLU A 91 15.78 4.86 27.81
CA GLU A 91 17.06 4.27 27.41
C GLU A 91 17.19 4.16 25.88
N ILE A 92 18.42 4.30 25.39
CA ILE A 92 18.71 4.09 23.96
C ILE A 92 18.63 2.60 23.64
N VAL A 93 17.71 2.19 22.76
CA VAL A 93 17.55 0.78 22.36
C VAL A 93 18.13 0.48 20.99
N HIS A 94 18.27 1.49 20.13
CA HIS A 94 18.84 1.35 18.79
C HIS A 94 19.52 2.65 18.35
N CYS A 95 20.61 2.52 17.58
CA CYS A 95 21.34 3.65 17.00
C CYS A 95 21.45 3.46 15.49
N ILE A 96 21.06 4.47 14.71
CA ILE A 96 21.29 4.55 13.27
C ILE A 96 22.50 5.45 13.04
N PRO A 97 23.65 4.90 12.64
CA PRO A 97 24.89 5.66 12.55
C PRO A 97 24.90 6.56 11.31
N LYS A 98 25.69 7.63 11.34
CA LYS A 98 25.74 8.66 10.28
C LYS A 98 26.07 8.08 8.90
N GLN A 99 26.83 6.99 8.84
CA GLN A 99 27.24 6.31 7.61
C GLN A 99 26.04 5.71 6.85
N MET A 100 24.92 5.39 7.51
CA MET A 100 23.71 4.91 6.84
C MET A 100 22.92 6.00 6.12
N ALA A 101 23.29 7.28 6.31
CA ALA A 101 22.67 8.39 5.59
C ALA A 101 22.85 8.30 4.07
N SER A 102 23.95 7.72 3.59
CA SER A 102 24.16 7.50 2.15
C SER A 102 23.13 6.55 1.54
N SER A 103 22.49 5.72 2.36
CA SER A 103 21.43 4.79 1.96
C SER A 103 20.02 5.35 2.18
N GLY A 104 19.90 6.66 2.44
CA GLY A 104 18.61 7.34 2.66
C GLY A 104 18.02 7.20 4.07
N ALA A 105 18.72 6.52 4.99
CA ALA A 105 18.29 6.47 6.39
C ALA A 105 18.59 7.80 7.11
N THR A 106 17.73 8.22 8.03
CA THR A 106 18.01 9.41 8.86
C THR A 106 18.84 8.99 10.07
N PRO A 107 20.06 9.53 10.29
CA PRO A 107 20.85 9.24 11.49
C PRO A 107 20.11 9.63 12.76
N GLY A 108 20.22 8.80 13.80
CA GLY A 108 19.57 9.07 15.08
C GLY A 108 19.52 7.88 16.01
N VAL A 109 18.72 8.01 17.05
CA VAL A 109 18.58 6.98 18.09
C VAL A 109 17.11 6.69 18.38
N ALA A 110 16.78 5.42 18.58
CA ALA A 110 15.49 5.02 19.11
C ALA A 110 15.60 4.95 20.64
N VAL A 111 14.69 5.64 21.32
CA VAL A 111 14.61 5.70 22.78
C VAL A 111 13.38 4.92 23.23
N GLN A 112 13.55 4.06 24.23
CA GLN A 112 12.45 3.39 24.92
C GLN A 112 12.19 4.10 26.26
N PHE A 113 10.97 4.57 26.49
CA PHE A 113 10.59 5.24 27.73
C PHE A 113 10.43 4.26 28.90
N ASP A 114 10.88 4.68 30.08
CA ASP A 114 10.74 3.91 31.32
C ASP A 114 9.28 3.84 31.78
N ALA A 115 8.51 4.91 31.50
CA ALA A 115 7.08 4.95 31.78
C ALA A 115 6.31 3.88 30.98
N ASN A 116 5.28 3.32 31.60
CA ASN A 116 4.36 2.41 30.92
C ASN A 116 3.38 3.18 30.00
N ALA A 117 2.71 2.47 29.09
CA ALA A 117 1.82 3.08 28.11
C ALA A 117 0.65 3.86 28.74
N ALA A 118 0.15 3.46 29.91
CA ALA A 118 -0.93 4.16 30.60
C ALA A 118 -0.47 5.52 31.14
N ALA A 119 0.69 5.56 31.79
CA ALA A 119 1.30 6.80 32.28
C ALA A 119 1.70 7.75 31.15
N LEU A 120 2.14 7.21 30.00
CA LEU A 120 2.40 8.01 28.81
C LEU A 120 1.10 8.62 28.25
N ARG A 121 0.01 7.84 28.15
CA ARG A 121 -1.30 8.37 27.71
C ARG A 121 -1.77 9.52 28.59
N GLU A 122 -1.76 9.34 29.90
CA GLU A 122 -2.18 10.38 30.85
C GLU A 122 -1.37 11.68 30.69
N ARG A 123 -0.05 11.58 30.52
CA ARG A 123 0.82 12.75 30.34
C ARG A 123 0.58 13.47 29.01
N PHE A 124 0.46 12.72 27.91
CA PHE A 124 0.27 13.30 26.58
C PHE A 124 -1.16 13.76 26.30
N GLU A 125 -2.17 13.23 26.99
CA GLU A 125 -3.58 13.61 26.79
C GLU A 125 -3.78 15.13 26.95
N SER A 126 -3.11 15.73 27.95
CA SER A 126 -3.11 17.18 28.18
C SER A 126 -2.53 17.99 27.01
N LEU A 127 -1.58 17.42 26.26
CA LEU A 127 -0.90 18.07 25.13
C LEU A 127 -1.66 17.86 23.82
N LEU A 128 -2.27 16.68 23.64
CA LEU A 128 -3.00 16.31 22.42
C LEU A 128 -4.32 17.08 22.23
N GLY A 129 -4.88 17.59 23.33
CA GLY A 129 -6.09 18.42 23.34
C GLY A 129 -5.86 19.92 23.12
N GLN A 130 -4.60 20.38 23.15
CA GLN A 130 -4.28 21.80 22.94
C GLN A 130 -4.28 22.12 21.45
N ALA A 131 -5.38 22.71 20.98
CA ALA A 131 -5.42 23.30 19.65
C ALA A 131 -4.38 24.43 19.57
N ALA A 132 -3.69 24.56 18.43
CA ALA A 132 -2.83 25.70 18.17
C ALA A 132 -3.64 26.96 18.46
N THR A 133 -3.15 27.81 19.37
CA THR A 133 -3.80 29.09 19.63
C THR A 133 -3.79 29.83 18.30
N GLU A 134 -4.97 30.10 17.75
CA GLU A 134 -5.11 30.69 16.42
C GLU A 134 -4.45 32.08 16.42
N ILE A 135 -3.17 32.13 16.06
CA ILE A 135 -2.50 33.36 15.66
C ILE A 135 -3.12 33.68 14.31
N GLY A 136 -4.13 34.56 14.34
CA GLY A 136 -4.97 34.92 13.21
C GLY A 136 -4.17 35.19 11.95
N THR A 137 -4.17 34.22 11.04
CA THR A 137 -3.74 34.41 9.66
C THR A 137 -4.97 34.24 8.80
N ALA A 138 -5.31 35.35 8.13
CA ALA A 138 -6.51 35.52 7.35
C ALA A 138 -6.66 34.48 6.23
N ASP A 139 -7.92 34.15 5.97
CA ASP A 139 -8.44 33.25 4.95
C ASP A 139 -7.63 33.25 3.64
N SER A 140 -7.05 32.09 3.32
CA SER A 140 -6.62 31.76 1.97
C SER A 140 -7.54 30.66 1.43
N GLU A 141 -8.43 31.03 0.51
CA GLU A 141 -9.26 30.15 -0.31
C GLU A 141 -8.40 29.34 -1.30
N GLY A 142 -7.56 28.44 -0.77
CA GLY A 142 -6.84 27.42 -1.53
C GLY A 142 -7.29 26.03 -1.10
N GLU A 143 -7.39 25.09 -2.06
CA GLU A 143 -7.64 23.65 -1.90
C GLU A 143 -8.08 23.24 -0.49
N ARG A 144 -9.39 23.32 -0.22
CA ARG A 144 -10.00 23.04 1.09
C ARG A 144 -9.30 21.84 1.75
N ARG A 145 -8.42 22.16 2.71
CA ARG A 145 -7.71 21.20 3.53
C ARG A 145 -8.75 20.31 4.20
N ARG A 146 -8.56 19.01 4.08
CA ARG A 146 -9.53 17.98 4.47
C ARG A 146 -9.80 18.10 5.97
N GLY A 147 -11.05 18.38 6.36
CA GLY A 147 -11.41 18.70 7.74
C GLY A 147 -11.58 17.51 8.69
N SER A 148 -11.48 16.26 8.22
CA SER A 148 -11.72 15.06 9.03
C SER A 148 -10.62 14.01 8.89
N LYS A 149 -10.25 13.36 10.01
CA LYS A 149 -9.30 12.25 10.06
C LYS A 149 -9.93 11.03 9.38
N ARG A 150 -9.22 10.43 8.43
CA ARG A 150 -9.60 9.17 7.78
C ARG A 150 -8.89 8.02 8.43
N GLY A 151 -9.63 6.99 8.83
CA GLY A 151 -9.07 5.70 9.18
C GLY A 151 -9.15 4.77 7.96
N SER A 152 -8.06 4.06 7.64
CA SER A 152 -8.13 2.92 6.72
C SER A 152 -8.90 1.77 7.40
N VAL A 153 -10.22 1.80 7.29
CA VAL A 153 -11.11 0.79 7.88
C VAL A 153 -11.57 -0.13 6.75
N ARG A 154 -11.52 -1.44 7.00
CA ARG A 154 -11.99 -2.48 6.08
C ARG A 154 -13.22 -3.13 6.71
N ILE A 155 -14.39 -2.66 6.33
CA ILE A 155 -15.66 -3.23 6.79
C ILE A 155 -16.55 -3.54 5.58
N PRO A 156 -17.28 -4.66 5.60
CA PRO A 156 -18.35 -4.87 4.64
C PRO A 156 -19.38 -3.75 4.83
N VAL A 157 -19.92 -3.25 3.74
CA VAL A 157 -20.99 -2.26 3.71
C VAL A 157 -22.04 -2.66 2.69
N ARG A 158 -23.32 -2.45 3.01
CA ARG A 158 -24.39 -2.58 2.01
C ARG A 158 -24.58 -1.23 1.35
N VAL A 159 -24.53 -1.21 0.03
CA VAL A 159 -24.80 -0.03 -0.78
C VAL A 159 -26.17 -0.19 -1.40
N MET A 160 -27.03 0.81 -1.23
CA MET A 160 -28.37 0.88 -1.81
C MET A 160 -28.45 2.10 -2.73
N PRO A 161 -28.06 1.96 -4.01
CA PRO A 161 -28.17 3.04 -4.98
C PRO A 161 -29.62 3.33 -5.33
N ALA A 162 -29.91 4.56 -5.77
CA ALA A 162 -31.27 4.94 -6.15
C ALA A 162 -31.73 4.25 -7.45
N MET A 163 -30.80 3.96 -8.37
CA MET A 163 -31.13 3.52 -9.74
C MET A 163 -30.81 2.04 -10.01
N SER A 164 -30.17 1.34 -9.09
CA SER A 164 -29.70 -0.03 -9.27
C SER A 164 -29.97 -0.89 -8.01
N PRO A 165 -30.02 -2.23 -8.14
CA PRO A 165 -30.28 -3.10 -7.00
C PRO A 165 -29.19 -2.95 -5.91
N PRO A 166 -29.54 -3.14 -4.63
CA PRO A 166 -28.56 -3.12 -3.55
C PRO A 166 -27.47 -4.18 -3.76
N PHE A 167 -26.24 -3.84 -3.39
CA PHE A 167 -25.10 -4.76 -3.45
C PHE A 167 -24.20 -4.60 -2.22
N GLU A 168 -23.31 -5.57 -2.00
CA GLU A 168 -22.31 -5.52 -0.93
C GLU A 168 -20.97 -5.01 -1.48
N ALA A 169 -20.33 -4.14 -0.71
CA ALA A 169 -19.00 -3.61 -1.00
C ALA A 169 -18.13 -3.67 0.26
N THR A 170 -16.84 -3.38 0.11
CA THR A 170 -15.91 -3.27 1.25
C THR A 170 -15.35 -1.86 1.28
N SER A 171 -15.33 -1.22 2.44
CA SER A 171 -14.70 0.09 2.58
C SER A 171 -13.17 0.00 2.51
N ARG A 172 -12.53 1.04 1.97
CA ARG A 172 -11.08 1.29 2.00
C ARG A 172 -10.69 2.36 3.01
N ASP A 173 -11.54 3.36 3.18
CA ASP A 173 -11.38 4.33 4.23
C ASP A 173 -12.76 4.73 4.75
N LEU A 174 -12.81 5.09 6.03
CA LEU A 174 -14.01 5.60 6.66
C LEU A 174 -13.65 6.86 7.44
N SER A 175 -14.51 7.87 7.32
CA SER A 175 -14.47 9.11 8.07
C SER A 175 -15.88 9.55 8.42
N VAL A 176 -15.99 10.50 9.34
CA VAL A 176 -17.28 11.13 9.68
C VAL A 176 -17.95 11.75 8.45
N SER A 177 -17.17 12.25 7.48
CA SER A 177 -17.69 12.95 6.30
C SER A 177 -17.95 12.06 5.08
N GLY A 178 -17.52 10.80 5.09
CA GLY A 178 -17.62 9.94 3.91
C GLY A 178 -16.78 8.68 3.99
N ILE A 179 -16.93 7.87 2.96
CA ILE A 179 -16.38 6.52 2.84
C ILE A 179 -15.82 6.30 1.43
N LEU A 180 -14.70 5.61 1.32
CA LEU A 180 -14.19 5.10 0.04
C LEU A 180 -14.55 3.62 -0.05
N LEU A 181 -15.24 3.23 -1.11
CA LEU A 181 -15.73 1.87 -1.33
C LEU A 181 -14.90 1.19 -2.41
N SER A 182 -14.45 -0.04 -2.17
CA SER A 182 -13.96 -0.95 -3.20
C SER A 182 -15.13 -1.50 -4.00
N MET A 183 -15.08 -1.33 -5.32
CA MET A 183 -16.12 -1.78 -6.23
C MET A 183 -15.69 -3.14 -6.81
N LYS A 184 -16.52 -4.17 -6.62
CA LYS A 184 -16.33 -5.49 -7.26
C LYS A 184 -16.94 -5.48 -8.66
N ASP A 185 -18.23 -5.15 -8.71
CA ASP A 185 -19.04 -5.05 -9.91
C ASP A 185 -19.86 -3.76 -9.87
N GLY A 186 -20.20 -3.26 -11.06
CA GLY A 186 -21.02 -2.08 -11.21
C GLY A 186 -20.25 -0.76 -11.09
N ILE A 187 -20.82 0.27 -11.70
CA ILE A 187 -20.29 1.64 -11.68
C ILE A 187 -21.32 2.48 -10.95
N LEU A 188 -20.90 3.17 -9.88
CA LEU A 188 -21.69 4.19 -9.21
C LEU A 188 -21.40 5.54 -9.87
N PRO A 189 -22.28 6.11 -10.71
CA PRO A 189 -22.02 7.37 -11.40
C PRO A 189 -21.79 8.50 -10.41
N ILE A 190 -20.86 9.42 -10.74
CA ILE A 190 -20.65 10.63 -9.94
C ILE A 190 -21.96 11.42 -9.88
N GLY A 191 -22.35 11.82 -8.68
CA GLY A 191 -23.60 12.52 -8.39
C GLY A 191 -24.75 11.60 -7.97
N GLU A 192 -24.65 10.28 -8.15
CA GLU A 192 -25.68 9.34 -7.68
C GLU A 192 -25.81 9.41 -6.15
N VAL A 193 -27.07 9.48 -5.69
CA VAL A 193 -27.41 9.39 -4.28
C VAL A 193 -27.50 7.91 -3.91
N VAL A 194 -26.76 7.52 -2.91
CA VAL A 194 -26.68 6.15 -2.41
C VAL A 194 -26.97 6.15 -0.91
N ARG A 195 -27.59 5.09 -0.41
CA ARG A 195 -27.71 4.84 1.02
C ARG A 195 -26.71 3.76 1.42
N ILE A 196 -25.90 4.06 2.43
CA ILE A 196 -24.85 3.19 2.95
C ILE A 196 -25.31 2.62 4.29
N CYS A 197 -25.43 1.30 4.38
CA CYS A 197 -25.66 0.61 5.64
C CYS A 197 -24.32 0.21 6.26
N LEU A 198 -24.02 0.74 7.43
CA LEU A 198 -22.86 0.37 8.24
C LEU A 198 -23.31 -0.52 9.40
N TRP A 199 -22.69 -1.69 9.56
CA TRP A 199 -22.95 -2.57 10.70
C TRP A 199 -22.00 -2.25 11.86
N HIS A 200 -22.53 -2.19 13.08
CA HIS A 200 -21.69 -2.00 14.26
C HIS A 200 -20.83 -3.27 14.49
N PRO A 201 -19.57 -3.15 14.93
CA PRO A 201 -18.70 -4.32 15.13
C PRO A 201 -19.21 -5.30 16.21
N SER A 202 -20.08 -4.85 17.14
CA SER A 202 -20.73 -5.73 18.12
C SER A 202 -21.86 -6.60 17.54
N GLY A 203 -22.23 -6.42 16.26
CA GLY A 203 -23.39 -7.07 15.65
C GLY A 203 -24.72 -6.38 15.96
N GLU A 204 -24.71 -5.25 16.66
CA GLU A 204 -25.88 -4.41 16.92
C GLU A 204 -26.43 -3.72 15.65
N THR A 205 -27.54 -3.01 15.83
CA THR A 205 -28.30 -2.40 14.73
C THR A 205 -27.42 -1.52 13.85
N SER A 206 -27.49 -1.75 12.54
CA SER A 206 -26.83 -0.94 11.52
C SER A 206 -27.35 0.51 11.51
N VAL A 207 -26.49 1.44 11.13
CA VAL A 207 -26.91 2.80 10.75
C VAL A 207 -26.98 2.90 9.24
N GLU A 208 -28.02 3.56 8.75
CA GLU A 208 -28.18 3.89 7.34
C GLU A 208 -27.86 5.37 7.15
N ILE A 209 -26.92 5.66 6.26
CA ILE A 209 -26.47 7.02 5.98
C ILE A 209 -26.64 7.29 4.50
N ASP A 210 -27.44 8.28 4.15
CA ASP A 210 -27.51 8.76 2.78
C ASP A 210 -26.21 9.51 2.42
N GLY A 211 -25.78 9.37 1.18
CA GLY A 211 -24.58 10.02 0.67
C GLY A 211 -24.62 10.20 -0.83
N GLN A 212 -23.68 10.96 -1.34
CA GLN A 212 -23.52 11.22 -2.78
C GLN A 212 -22.16 10.75 -3.25
N VAL A 213 -22.12 10.08 -4.40
CA VAL A 213 -20.86 9.68 -5.04
C VAL A 213 -20.16 10.94 -5.56
N VAL A 214 -19.04 11.31 -4.94
CA VAL A 214 -18.32 12.55 -5.27
C VAL A 214 -17.12 12.34 -6.18
N ARG A 215 -16.59 11.12 -6.25
CA ARG A 215 -15.54 10.74 -7.21
C ARG A 215 -15.51 9.24 -7.44
N GLN A 216 -15.00 8.87 -8.61
CA GLN A 216 -14.57 7.52 -8.91
C GLN A 216 -13.04 7.47 -8.94
N VAL A 217 -12.47 6.33 -8.60
CA VAL A 217 -11.02 6.09 -8.61
C VAL A 217 -10.74 4.99 -9.64
N PRO A 218 -10.23 5.33 -10.82
CA PRO A 218 -9.79 4.33 -11.77
C PRO A 218 -8.50 3.65 -11.28
N ASN A 219 -8.36 2.36 -11.57
CA ASN A 219 -7.08 1.65 -11.49
C ASN A 219 -6.17 2.04 -12.67
N LYS A 220 -4.93 1.56 -12.69
CA LYS A 220 -4.01 1.82 -13.83
C LYS A 220 -4.53 1.31 -15.18
N LYS A 221 -5.44 0.32 -15.18
CA LYS A 221 -6.11 -0.22 -16.37
C LYS A 221 -7.33 0.61 -16.82
N GLY A 222 -7.61 1.74 -16.16
CA GLY A 222 -8.75 2.62 -16.45
C GLY A 222 -10.10 2.11 -15.95
N ARG A 223 -10.18 0.95 -15.29
CA ARG A 223 -11.41 0.43 -14.69
C ARG A 223 -11.67 1.11 -13.35
N ILE A 224 -12.93 1.38 -13.01
CA ILE A 224 -13.28 2.01 -11.72
C ILE A 224 -13.12 0.97 -10.60
N ALA A 225 -12.07 1.10 -9.80
CA ALA A 225 -11.78 0.18 -8.70
C ALA A 225 -12.34 0.65 -7.35
N ALA A 226 -12.62 1.95 -7.22
CA ALA A 226 -13.23 2.50 -6.02
C ALA A 226 -14.17 3.67 -6.30
N ALA A 227 -15.15 3.88 -5.43
CA ALA A 227 -16.05 5.03 -5.44
C ALA A 227 -16.02 5.73 -4.09
N ALA A 228 -15.83 7.05 -4.07
CA ALA A 228 -15.89 7.82 -2.84
C ALA A 228 -17.28 8.43 -2.67
N VAL A 229 -17.89 8.18 -1.53
CA VAL A 229 -19.21 8.65 -1.16
C VAL A 229 -19.06 9.68 -0.04
N ALA A 230 -19.55 10.90 -0.26
CA ALA A 230 -19.67 11.91 0.78
C ALA A 230 -21.00 11.73 1.50
N PHE A 231 -20.97 11.61 2.82
CA PHE A 231 -22.18 11.42 3.61
C PHE A 231 -22.96 12.73 3.78
N ASP A 232 -24.27 12.59 3.98
CA ASP A 232 -25.13 13.70 4.38
C ASP A 232 -24.70 14.26 5.74
N ARG A 233 -24.50 15.58 5.80
CA ARG A 233 -23.99 16.26 7.00
C ARG A 233 -24.96 16.25 8.17
N ASN A 234 -26.26 16.24 7.90
CA ASN A 234 -27.28 16.22 8.96
C ASN A 234 -27.35 14.83 9.59
N GLN A 235 -27.25 13.77 8.79
CA GLN A 235 -27.26 12.39 9.29
C GLN A 235 -25.97 12.03 10.03
N THR A 236 -24.83 12.58 9.61
CA THR A 236 -23.54 12.37 10.29
C THR A 236 -23.36 13.21 11.56
N ALA A 237 -24.16 14.28 11.72
CA ALA A 237 -24.27 15.03 12.97
C ALA A 237 -25.08 14.28 14.05
N ASP A 238 -25.85 13.27 13.66
CA ASP A 238 -26.57 12.42 14.61
C ASP A 238 -25.60 11.68 15.53
N PRO A 239 -25.76 11.76 16.88
CA PRO A 239 -24.84 11.14 17.82
C PRO A 239 -24.71 9.63 17.65
N ARG A 240 -25.78 8.93 17.25
CA ARG A 240 -25.75 7.48 17.06
C ARG A 240 -24.94 7.12 15.82
N THR A 241 -25.17 7.79 14.69
CA THR A 241 -24.37 7.61 13.48
C THR A 241 -22.89 7.85 13.75
N ARG A 242 -22.56 8.94 14.44
CA ARG A 242 -21.18 9.27 14.80
C ARG A 242 -20.53 8.22 15.68
N SER A 243 -21.24 7.76 16.71
CA SER A 243 -20.77 6.70 17.60
C SER A 243 -20.46 5.40 16.85
N VAL A 244 -21.27 5.02 15.86
CA VAL A 244 -21.02 3.82 15.05
C VAL A 244 -19.79 4.02 14.16
N ILE A 245 -19.63 5.18 13.52
CA ILE A 245 -18.45 5.48 12.70
C ILE A 245 -17.18 5.45 13.57
N GLU A 246 -17.20 6.06 14.75
CA GLU A 246 -16.08 6.08 15.69
C GLU A 246 -15.74 4.66 16.17
N ALA A 247 -16.74 3.84 16.54
CA ALA A 247 -16.54 2.45 16.92
C ALA A 247 -15.93 1.61 15.77
N LEU A 248 -16.36 1.82 14.53
CA LEU A 248 -15.79 1.16 13.36
C LEU A 248 -14.35 1.60 13.08
N GLN A 249 -14.06 2.88 13.26
CA GLN A 249 -12.70 3.41 13.14
C GLN A 249 -11.78 2.88 14.23
N GLU A 250 -12.26 2.79 15.47
CA GLU A 250 -11.52 2.24 16.60
C GLU A 250 -11.27 0.75 16.39
N ALA A 251 -12.28 -0.03 16.03
CA ALA A 251 -12.13 -1.45 15.70
C ALA A 251 -11.10 -1.65 14.57
N GLY A 252 -11.22 -0.88 13.48
CA GLY A 252 -10.25 -0.94 12.38
C GLY A 252 -8.85 -0.42 12.72
N HIS A 253 -8.70 0.36 13.80
CA HIS A 253 -7.40 0.74 14.35
C HIS A 253 -6.81 -0.36 15.24
N GLN A 254 -7.63 -0.96 16.11
CA GLN A 254 -7.24 -2.09 16.96
C GLN A 254 -6.80 -3.30 16.13
N SER A 255 -7.53 -3.64 15.04
CA SER A 255 -7.11 -4.70 14.11
C SER A 255 -5.75 -4.42 13.48
N ARG A 256 -5.40 -3.14 13.27
CA ARG A 256 -4.10 -2.75 12.71
C ARG A 256 -2.96 -2.75 13.72
N LEU A 257 -3.23 -2.52 15.00
CA LEU A 257 -2.20 -2.61 16.04
C LEU A 257 -1.66 -4.05 16.20
N GLY A 258 -2.46 -5.06 15.86
CA GLY A 258 -2.02 -6.46 15.78
C GLY A 258 -1.65 -6.93 14.38
N GLY A 259 -1.87 -6.11 13.36
CA GLY A 259 -1.68 -6.49 11.95
C GLY A 259 -0.27 -6.21 11.44
N ILE A 260 0.20 -7.03 10.50
CA ILE A 260 1.48 -6.83 9.81
C ILE A 260 1.17 -6.21 8.45
N SER A 261 1.79 -5.07 8.13
CA SER A 261 1.61 -4.41 6.82
C SER A 261 2.94 -4.08 6.18
N GLY A 262 3.00 -4.11 4.85
CA GLY A 262 4.22 -3.80 4.13
C GLY A 262 4.06 -3.86 2.61
N SER A 263 5.20 -3.77 1.91
CA SER A 263 5.29 -4.10 0.49
C SER A 263 5.54 -5.60 0.33
N PHE A 264 4.96 -6.21 -0.69
CA PHE A 264 5.27 -7.61 -1.05
C PHE A 264 6.21 -7.73 -2.26
N ALA A 265 6.76 -6.62 -2.77
CA ALA A 265 7.65 -6.62 -3.93
C ALA A 265 8.91 -7.50 -3.73
N ASP A 266 9.48 -7.52 -2.52
CA ASP A 266 10.73 -8.23 -2.27
C ASP A 266 10.54 -9.73 -2.01
N LEU A 267 9.45 -10.10 -1.34
CA LEU A 267 9.23 -11.48 -0.88
C LEU A 267 8.29 -12.26 -1.82
N GLY A 268 7.40 -11.57 -2.52
CA GLY A 268 6.33 -12.16 -3.32
C GLY A 268 5.16 -12.68 -2.48
N LEU A 269 3.95 -12.57 -3.02
CA LEU A 269 2.72 -12.89 -2.30
C LEU A 269 2.61 -14.37 -1.88
N ALA A 270 3.08 -15.28 -2.72
CA ALA A 270 3.05 -16.72 -2.42
C ALA A 270 3.90 -17.09 -1.20
N ASN A 271 5.11 -16.52 -1.09
CA ASN A 271 5.99 -16.76 0.06
C ASN A 271 5.42 -16.16 1.34
N MET A 272 4.79 -14.98 1.23
CA MET A 272 4.10 -14.36 2.34
C MET A 272 2.95 -15.21 2.89
N LEU A 273 2.09 -15.74 2.02
CA LEU A 273 1.01 -16.62 2.44
C LEU A 273 1.54 -17.90 3.10
N ARG A 274 2.62 -18.48 2.57
CA ARG A 274 3.26 -19.65 3.19
C ARG A 274 3.81 -19.32 4.57
N MET A 275 4.47 -18.17 4.71
CA MET A 275 5.01 -17.71 5.99
C MET A 275 3.90 -17.47 7.01
N PHE A 276 2.84 -16.74 6.63
CA PHE A 276 1.73 -16.46 7.52
C PHE A 276 0.95 -17.72 7.90
N GLY A 277 0.68 -18.60 6.93
CA GLY A 277 0.04 -19.89 7.15
C GLY A 277 0.81 -20.82 8.10
N ALA A 278 2.14 -20.71 8.14
CA ALA A 278 2.97 -21.46 9.08
C ALA A 278 3.08 -20.78 10.46
N SER A 279 2.91 -19.45 10.53
CA SER A 279 3.11 -18.66 11.76
C SER A 279 1.85 -18.42 12.58
N ALA A 280 0.68 -18.50 11.96
CA ALA A 280 -0.60 -18.22 12.58
C ALA A 280 -1.58 -19.36 12.28
N PRO A 281 -2.39 -19.80 13.26
CA PRO A 281 -3.40 -20.84 13.02
C PRO A 281 -4.47 -20.36 12.04
N GLN A 282 -4.74 -19.05 11.99
CA GLN A 282 -5.69 -18.45 11.07
C GLN A 282 -5.27 -17.02 10.72
N GLY A 283 -5.75 -16.52 9.59
CA GLY A 283 -5.56 -15.13 9.23
C GLY A 283 -6.20 -14.73 7.92
N THR A 284 -6.27 -13.42 7.72
CA THR A 284 -6.73 -12.77 6.48
C THR A 284 -5.62 -11.87 5.97
N LEU A 285 -5.17 -12.15 4.74
CA LEU A 285 -4.22 -11.33 4.01
C LEU A 285 -4.96 -10.50 2.97
N VAL A 286 -5.01 -9.19 3.15
CA VAL A 286 -5.54 -8.24 2.18
C VAL A 286 -4.38 -7.71 1.36
N VAL A 287 -4.52 -7.70 0.04
CA VAL A 287 -3.52 -7.21 -0.91
C VAL A 287 -4.10 -6.12 -1.80
N GLU A 288 -3.28 -5.15 -2.15
CA GLU A 288 -3.62 -4.04 -3.06
C GLU A 288 -2.50 -3.84 -4.08
N ASN A 289 -2.85 -3.86 -5.37
CA ASN A 289 -1.96 -3.56 -6.49
C ASN A 289 -2.69 -2.62 -7.44
N ASP A 290 -2.10 -1.46 -7.74
CA ASP A 290 -2.60 -0.52 -8.77
C ASP A 290 -4.06 -0.07 -8.64
N GLY A 291 -4.55 -0.08 -7.39
CA GLY A 291 -5.91 0.25 -7.05
C GLY A 291 -6.84 -0.95 -7.08
N ASP A 292 -6.45 -2.11 -7.61
CA ASP A 292 -7.17 -3.37 -7.43
C ASP A 292 -6.89 -3.92 -6.02
N GLN A 293 -7.90 -4.56 -5.44
CA GLN A 293 -7.82 -5.11 -4.10
C GLN A 293 -8.32 -6.54 -4.10
N GLY A 294 -7.56 -7.40 -3.44
CA GLY A 294 -7.94 -8.79 -3.18
C GLY A 294 -7.72 -9.16 -1.72
N TRP A 295 -8.25 -10.31 -1.33
CA TRP A 295 -8.02 -10.89 -0.01
C TRP A 295 -7.88 -12.41 -0.10
N VAL A 296 -7.18 -12.98 0.88
CA VAL A 296 -6.97 -14.41 1.06
C VAL A 296 -7.15 -14.73 2.54
N ALA A 297 -8.07 -15.63 2.87
CA ALA A 297 -8.30 -16.09 4.25
C ALA A 297 -7.93 -17.57 4.40
N PHE A 298 -7.32 -17.93 5.52
CA PHE A 298 -6.93 -19.30 5.85
C PHE A 298 -7.17 -19.60 7.34
N ALA A 299 -7.37 -20.88 7.65
CA ALA A 299 -7.39 -21.42 9.02
C ALA A 299 -6.95 -22.88 9.03
N ASP A 300 -6.20 -23.26 10.07
CA ASP A 300 -5.65 -24.60 10.30
C ASP A 300 -4.99 -25.19 9.05
N GLU A 301 -4.10 -24.40 8.43
CA GLU A 301 -3.40 -24.72 7.18
C GLU A 301 -4.30 -24.96 5.95
N ASN A 302 -5.59 -24.62 6.02
CA ASN A 302 -6.53 -24.70 4.92
C ASN A 302 -6.88 -23.31 4.39
N LEU A 303 -6.98 -23.19 3.07
CA LEU A 303 -7.55 -22.02 2.42
C LEU A 303 -9.05 -21.98 2.72
N LEU A 304 -9.50 -20.89 3.32
CA LEU A 304 -10.93 -20.60 3.51
C LEU A 304 -11.50 -19.94 2.27
N GLY A 305 -10.77 -18.98 1.70
CA GLY A 305 -11.23 -18.29 0.50
C GLY A 305 -10.20 -17.33 -0.02
N ALA A 306 -10.39 -16.94 -1.26
CA ALA A 306 -9.65 -15.86 -1.89
C ALA A 306 -10.58 -15.12 -2.84
N GLU A 307 -10.40 -13.82 -3.00
CA GLU A 307 -11.21 -13.02 -3.90
C GLU A 307 -10.43 -11.82 -4.45
N VAL A 308 -10.61 -11.51 -5.73
CA VAL A 308 -10.10 -10.29 -6.36
C VAL A 308 -10.94 -9.95 -7.60
N ALA A 309 -11.40 -8.71 -7.73
CA ALA A 309 -12.11 -8.23 -8.92
C ALA A 309 -13.23 -9.17 -9.44
N GLY A 310 -14.03 -9.74 -8.53
CA GLY A 310 -15.12 -10.68 -8.86
C GLY A 310 -14.69 -12.13 -9.10
N LEU A 311 -13.39 -12.41 -9.20
CA LEU A 311 -12.84 -13.77 -9.18
C LEU A 311 -12.80 -14.29 -7.74
N SER A 312 -12.97 -15.61 -7.58
CA SER A 312 -12.96 -16.26 -6.28
C SER A 312 -12.11 -17.53 -6.28
N GLY A 313 -11.66 -17.94 -5.09
CA GLY A 313 -10.93 -19.18 -4.88
C GLY A 313 -9.60 -19.23 -5.63
N HIS A 314 -9.42 -20.28 -6.43
CA HIS A 314 -8.16 -20.54 -7.12
C HIS A 314 -7.80 -19.47 -8.16
N ASP A 315 -8.76 -19.09 -9.01
CA ASP A 315 -8.53 -18.10 -10.07
C ASP A 315 -8.13 -16.74 -9.49
N ALA A 316 -8.69 -16.39 -8.33
CA ALA A 316 -8.31 -15.19 -7.59
C ALA A 316 -6.85 -15.24 -7.12
N LEU A 317 -6.39 -16.38 -6.62
CA LEU A 317 -4.98 -16.57 -6.23
C LEU A 317 -4.04 -16.45 -7.42
N VAL A 318 -4.38 -17.03 -8.58
CA VAL A 318 -3.56 -16.94 -9.80
C VAL A 318 -3.36 -15.47 -10.20
N VAL A 319 -4.46 -14.70 -10.25
CA VAL A 319 -4.39 -13.27 -10.59
C VAL A 319 -3.56 -12.48 -9.57
N MET A 320 -3.79 -12.71 -8.27
CA MET A 320 -3.03 -12.02 -7.22
C MET A 320 -1.54 -12.40 -7.22
N PHE A 321 -1.18 -13.64 -7.57
CA PHE A 321 0.23 -14.06 -7.65
C PHE A 321 0.94 -13.50 -8.89
N GLY A 322 0.20 -13.15 -9.93
CA GLY A 322 0.72 -12.39 -11.06
C GLY A 322 1.09 -10.94 -10.72
N TRP A 323 0.72 -10.44 -9.55
CA TRP A 323 1.12 -9.10 -9.10
C TRP A 323 2.60 -9.10 -8.68
N GLY A 324 3.46 -8.49 -9.49
CA GLY A 324 4.89 -8.39 -9.19
C GLY A 324 5.23 -7.46 -8.01
N GLU A 325 4.35 -6.51 -7.69
CA GLU A 325 4.51 -5.57 -6.58
C GLU A 325 3.17 -5.19 -5.96
N GLY A 326 3.19 -4.56 -4.79
CA GLY A 326 1.99 -4.03 -4.16
C GLY A 326 2.11 -3.95 -2.64
N ARG A 327 0.98 -3.67 -1.99
CA ARG A 327 0.88 -3.56 -0.54
C ARG A 327 0.05 -4.69 0.03
N PHE A 328 0.41 -5.12 1.23
CA PHE A 328 -0.39 -6.08 1.97
C PHE A 328 -0.70 -5.57 3.38
N GLN A 329 -1.75 -6.15 3.94
CA GLN A 329 -2.11 -6.07 5.35
C GLN A 329 -2.55 -7.47 5.79
N PHE A 330 -1.89 -8.01 6.80
CA PHE A 330 -2.19 -9.30 7.42
C PHE A 330 -2.85 -9.08 8.77
N GLU A 331 -3.93 -9.80 9.02
CA GLU A 331 -4.64 -9.84 10.29
C GLU A 331 -4.71 -11.31 10.77
N ALA A 332 -4.32 -11.59 12.01
CA ALA A 332 -4.33 -12.93 12.60
C ALA A 332 -5.75 -13.40 13.02
N SER A 333 -6.74 -13.08 12.18
CA SER A 333 -8.14 -13.44 12.34
C SER A 333 -8.76 -13.69 10.97
N ALA A 334 -9.67 -14.65 10.91
CA ALA A 334 -10.52 -14.91 9.74
C ALA A 334 -11.98 -14.56 10.07
N ASP A 335 -12.75 -14.17 9.05
CA ASP A 335 -14.19 -13.97 9.21
C ASP A 335 -14.86 -15.30 9.62
N PRO A 336 -15.61 -15.35 10.74
CA PRO A 336 -16.32 -16.55 11.15
C PRO A 336 -17.23 -17.16 10.08
N ARG A 337 -17.81 -16.35 9.20
CA ARG A 337 -18.67 -16.83 8.10
C ARG A 337 -17.91 -17.66 7.07
N LEU A 338 -16.62 -17.37 6.90
CA LEU A 338 -15.74 -18.15 6.02
C LEU A 338 -15.34 -19.48 6.66
N LEU A 339 -15.33 -19.58 8.00
CA LEU A 339 -15.06 -20.84 8.69
C LEU A 339 -16.20 -21.86 8.51
N GLU A 340 -17.45 -21.38 8.45
CA GLU A 340 -18.63 -22.25 8.36
C GLU A 340 -18.91 -22.79 6.95
N SER A 341 -18.40 -22.12 5.91
CA SER A 341 -18.86 -22.30 4.54
C SER A 341 -17.95 -23.14 3.64
N VAL A 342 -16.79 -23.60 4.11
CA VAL A 342 -15.71 -24.02 3.22
C VAL A 342 -15.40 -25.51 3.31
N THR A 343 -15.41 -26.17 2.15
CA THR A 343 -14.73 -27.47 1.97
C THR A 343 -13.22 -27.27 2.14
N PRO A 344 -12.59 -27.94 3.13
CA PRO A 344 -11.19 -27.71 3.45
C PRO A 344 -10.30 -28.03 2.24
N TYR A 345 -9.50 -27.05 1.83
CA TYR A 345 -8.51 -27.18 0.76
C TYR A 345 -7.14 -26.77 1.30
N PRO A 346 -6.13 -27.66 1.31
CA PRO A 346 -4.84 -27.36 1.91
C PRO A 346 -4.21 -26.10 1.30
N LEU A 347 -3.86 -25.13 2.14
CA LEU A 347 -3.31 -23.84 1.72
C LEU A 347 -2.05 -24.02 0.87
N ALA A 348 -1.15 -24.92 1.28
CA ALA A 348 0.06 -25.24 0.51
C ALA A 348 -0.26 -25.78 -0.89
N GLY A 349 -1.30 -26.62 -1.01
CA GLY A 349 -1.77 -27.15 -2.29
C GLY A 349 -2.38 -26.06 -3.16
N ALA A 350 -3.16 -25.15 -2.58
CA ALA A 350 -3.73 -24.00 -3.28
C ALA A 350 -2.65 -23.07 -3.84
N ILE A 351 -1.64 -22.77 -3.01
CA ILE A 351 -0.50 -21.95 -3.42
C ILE A 351 0.26 -22.63 -4.56
N LEU A 352 0.59 -23.92 -4.43
CA LEU A 352 1.34 -24.65 -5.47
C LEU A 352 0.58 -24.68 -6.79
N THR A 353 -0.71 -25.04 -6.74
CA THR A 353 -1.55 -25.08 -7.93
C THR A 353 -1.59 -23.69 -8.60
N ALA A 354 -1.71 -22.61 -7.82
CA ALA A 354 -1.83 -21.26 -8.37
C ALA A 354 -0.53 -20.79 -9.03
N ILE A 355 0.63 -21.16 -8.47
CA ILE A 355 1.94 -20.90 -9.08
C ILE A 355 2.11 -21.68 -10.38
N CYS A 356 1.71 -22.95 -10.41
CA CYS A 356 1.76 -23.77 -11.63
C CYS A 356 0.89 -23.15 -12.74
N ALA A 357 -0.36 -22.80 -12.41
CA ALA A 357 -1.28 -22.16 -13.35
C ALA A 357 -0.75 -20.80 -13.85
N LEU A 358 -0.11 -20.00 -12.99
CA LEU A 358 0.52 -18.74 -13.40
C LEU A 358 1.68 -18.98 -14.39
N GLY A 359 2.47 -20.04 -14.18
CA GLY A 359 3.54 -20.42 -15.11
C GLY A 359 3.01 -20.84 -16.48
N GLU A 360 1.86 -21.52 -16.52
CA GLU A 360 1.18 -21.93 -17.76
C GLU A 360 0.50 -20.73 -18.46
N ALA A 361 -0.12 -19.81 -17.70
CA ALA A 361 -0.76 -18.61 -18.25
C ALA A 361 0.27 -17.61 -18.81
N GLY A 362 1.44 -17.51 -18.19
CA GLY A 362 2.54 -16.66 -18.66
C GLY A 362 3.11 -17.09 -20.01
N SER A 363 3.00 -18.37 -20.38
CA SER A 363 3.39 -18.82 -21.73
C SER A 363 2.38 -18.42 -22.81
N ASP A 364 1.11 -18.23 -22.48
CA ASP A 364 0.08 -17.93 -23.48
C ASP A 364 -0.11 -16.42 -23.70
N GLU A 365 -0.03 -15.58 -22.66
CA GLU A 365 -0.24 -14.12 -22.82
C GLU A 365 0.98 -13.37 -23.38
N ILE A 366 2.20 -13.89 -23.22
CA ILE A 366 3.38 -13.30 -23.90
C ILE A 366 3.28 -13.49 -25.41
N HIS A 367 2.53 -14.48 -25.91
CA HIS A 367 2.32 -14.68 -27.33
C HIS A 367 1.27 -13.75 -27.98
N ASP A 368 0.47 -12.98 -27.21
CA ASP A 368 -0.63 -12.18 -27.78
C ASP A 368 -0.25 -10.71 -28.10
N SER A 369 0.96 -10.29 -27.73
CA SER A 369 1.57 -9.04 -28.27
C SER A 369 2.65 -9.30 -29.32
N VAL A 370 2.96 -10.58 -29.57
CA VAL A 370 3.81 -10.96 -30.69
C VAL A 370 2.99 -10.74 -31.95
N VAL A 371 3.45 -9.83 -32.81
CA VAL A 371 2.91 -9.64 -34.15
C VAL A 371 2.75 -11.01 -34.79
N ALA A 372 1.51 -11.48 -35.00
CA ALA A 372 1.27 -12.82 -35.52
C ALA A 372 1.98 -13.01 -36.87
N ILE A 373 3.10 -13.72 -36.86
CA ILE A 373 3.94 -13.92 -38.04
C ILE A 373 3.31 -15.01 -38.90
N SER A 374 2.57 -14.60 -39.92
CA SER A 374 2.03 -15.54 -40.90
C SER A 374 3.15 -16.20 -41.70
N ALA A 375 2.92 -17.41 -42.22
CA ALA A 375 3.87 -18.11 -43.10
C ALA A 375 4.31 -17.25 -44.32
N SER A 376 3.41 -16.39 -44.80
CA SER A 376 3.65 -15.47 -45.92
C SER A 376 4.29 -14.14 -45.53
N THR A 377 4.46 -13.84 -44.24
CA THR A 377 5.00 -12.55 -43.78
C THR A 377 6.41 -12.36 -44.30
N THR A 378 6.65 -11.17 -44.86
CA THR A 378 7.99 -10.69 -45.25
C THR A 378 8.48 -9.69 -44.22
N PHE A 379 9.78 -9.41 -44.22
CA PHE A 379 10.37 -8.49 -43.25
C PHE A 379 11.25 -7.48 -43.96
N GLU A 380 11.23 -6.26 -43.46
CA GLU A 380 12.22 -5.23 -43.77
C GLU A 380 13.24 -5.16 -42.62
N VAL A 381 14.51 -5.05 -42.97
CA VAL A 381 15.59 -4.94 -41.98
C VAL A 381 15.88 -3.48 -41.73
N ASP A 382 15.77 -3.05 -40.47
CA ASP A 382 16.29 -1.77 -40.02
C ASP A 382 17.82 -1.90 -39.84
N LEU A 383 18.57 -1.32 -40.79
CA LEU A 383 20.03 -1.40 -40.82
C LEU A 383 20.69 -0.70 -39.63
N GLU A 384 20.07 0.34 -39.07
CA GLU A 384 20.61 1.05 -37.91
C GLU A 384 20.49 0.19 -36.65
N GLN A 385 19.32 -0.43 -36.44
CA GLN A 385 19.11 -1.34 -35.32
C GLN A 385 19.94 -2.62 -35.46
N GLU A 386 20.10 -3.15 -36.67
CA GLU A 386 20.96 -4.30 -36.93
C GLU A 386 22.40 -4.05 -36.47
N GLU A 387 22.99 -2.90 -36.85
CA GLU A 387 24.37 -2.58 -36.50
C GLU A 387 24.54 -2.47 -34.98
N MET A 388 23.53 -1.93 -34.28
CA MET A 388 23.53 -1.83 -32.81
C MET A 388 23.40 -3.18 -32.11
N SER A 389 22.60 -4.11 -32.64
CA SER A 389 22.31 -5.40 -32.00
C SER A 389 23.20 -6.55 -32.48
N ARG A 390 24.09 -6.33 -33.45
CA ARG A 390 24.85 -7.40 -34.12
C ARG A 390 25.67 -8.27 -33.18
N GLU A 391 26.25 -7.69 -32.13
CA GLU A 391 27.08 -8.42 -31.17
C GLU A 391 26.26 -9.37 -30.26
N ASP A 392 24.96 -9.09 -30.10
CA ASP A 392 24.05 -9.86 -29.25
C ASP A 392 23.33 -11.00 -30.02
N LEU A 393 23.49 -11.06 -31.35
CA LEU A 393 22.82 -12.07 -32.17
C LEU A 393 23.53 -13.42 -32.11
N GLY A 394 22.75 -14.45 -31.76
CA GLY A 394 23.19 -15.83 -31.97
C GLY A 394 23.24 -16.21 -33.45
N LYS A 395 23.89 -17.33 -33.77
CA LYS A 395 24.02 -17.86 -35.15
C LYS A 395 22.69 -17.96 -35.92
N ALA A 396 21.60 -18.30 -35.24
CA ALA A 396 20.28 -18.37 -35.85
C ALA A 396 19.75 -16.99 -36.25
N GLY A 397 19.97 -15.96 -35.42
CA GLY A 397 19.59 -14.58 -35.72
C GLY A 397 20.36 -14.02 -36.92
N GLU A 398 21.68 -14.26 -36.98
CA GLU A 398 22.51 -13.87 -38.14
C GLU A 398 22.01 -14.52 -39.44
N ALA A 399 21.74 -15.84 -39.41
CA ALA A 399 21.22 -16.57 -40.57
C ALA A 399 19.84 -16.05 -41.02
N ILE A 400 18.96 -15.72 -40.07
CA ILE A 400 17.65 -15.12 -40.36
C ILE A 400 17.85 -13.77 -41.07
N LEU A 401 18.71 -12.88 -40.57
CA LEU A 401 18.94 -11.57 -41.17
C LEU A 401 19.49 -11.66 -42.60
N GLU A 402 20.45 -12.54 -42.85
CA GLU A 402 21.00 -12.72 -44.21
C GLU A 402 19.92 -13.18 -45.20
N LEU A 403 19.06 -14.11 -44.80
CA LEU A 403 18.01 -14.64 -45.66
C LEU A 403 16.84 -13.66 -45.83
N VAL A 404 16.49 -12.90 -44.78
CA VAL A 404 15.52 -11.80 -44.88
C VAL A 404 16.01 -10.72 -45.84
N LYS A 405 17.29 -10.33 -45.79
CA LYS A 405 17.90 -9.40 -46.76
C LYS A 405 17.83 -9.90 -48.20
N ALA A 406 17.82 -11.23 -48.39
CA ALA A 406 17.60 -11.87 -49.68
C ALA A 406 16.11 -11.91 -50.11
N GLY A 407 15.20 -11.33 -49.31
CA GLY A 407 13.77 -11.24 -49.61
C GLY A 407 12.98 -12.51 -49.27
N MET A 408 13.47 -13.36 -48.36
CA MET A 408 12.75 -14.59 -47.97
C MET A 408 11.63 -14.29 -46.97
N ASN A 409 10.47 -14.94 -47.17
CA ASN A 409 9.37 -14.95 -46.21
C ASN A 409 9.57 -16.03 -45.12
N PHE A 410 8.75 -15.98 -44.06
CA PHE A 410 8.90 -16.87 -42.91
C PHE A 410 8.85 -18.38 -43.27
N GLU A 411 7.95 -18.78 -44.17
CA GLU A 411 7.87 -20.17 -44.64
C GLU A 411 9.19 -20.63 -45.30
N ARG A 412 9.77 -19.78 -46.14
CA ARG A 412 11.05 -20.07 -46.81
C ARG A 412 12.20 -20.12 -45.82
N LEU A 413 12.22 -19.25 -44.82
CA LEU A 413 13.22 -19.27 -43.73
C LEU A 413 13.20 -20.62 -43.01
N CYS A 414 12.01 -21.10 -42.63
CA CYS A 414 11.84 -22.41 -41.97
C CYS A 414 12.29 -23.59 -42.84
N ALA A 415 12.21 -23.47 -44.16
CA ALA A 415 12.64 -24.52 -45.10
C ALA A 415 14.16 -24.53 -45.35
N VAL A 416 14.85 -23.39 -45.19
CA VAL A 416 16.27 -23.23 -45.53
C VAL A 416 17.17 -23.37 -44.30
N ILE A 417 16.75 -22.85 -43.14
CA ILE A 417 17.55 -22.91 -41.91
C ILE A 417 17.35 -24.30 -41.26
N PRO A 418 18.44 -25.07 -41.01
CA PRO A 418 18.35 -26.40 -40.42
C PRO A 418 18.17 -26.35 -38.88
N GLU A 419 17.20 -25.59 -38.41
CA GLU A 419 16.83 -25.45 -37.00
C GLU A 419 15.34 -25.78 -36.81
N PRO A 420 14.91 -26.21 -35.61
CA PRO A 420 13.49 -26.42 -35.33
C PRO A 420 12.68 -25.14 -35.54
N LYS A 421 11.47 -25.29 -36.10
CA LYS A 421 10.58 -24.16 -36.42
C LYS A 421 10.38 -23.22 -35.23
N ASP A 422 10.16 -23.77 -34.04
CA ASP A 422 9.91 -22.99 -32.82
C ASP A 422 11.12 -22.11 -32.46
N ARG A 423 12.35 -22.60 -32.71
CA ARG A 423 13.57 -21.84 -32.46
C ARG A 423 13.77 -20.71 -33.47
N ILE A 424 13.42 -20.95 -34.74
CA ILE A 424 13.43 -19.92 -35.79
C ILE A 424 12.39 -18.85 -35.45
N GLN A 425 11.20 -19.27 -35.03
CA GLN A 425 10.12 -18.36 -34.64
C GLN A 425 10.54 -17.48 -33.46
N SER A 426 11.00 -18.04 -32.34
CA SER A 426 11.46 -17.24 -31.19
C SER A 426 12.61 -16.28 -31.53
N ALA A 427 13.56 -16.71 -32.37
CA ALA A 427 14.65 -15.82 -32.80
C ALA A 427 14.13 -14.66 -33.65
N LEU A 428 13.12 -14.91 -34.48
CA LEU A 428 12.52 -13.90 -35.34
C LEU A 428 11.65 -12.93 -34.54
N GLU A 429 10.89 -13.43 -33.56
CA GLU A 429 10.13 -12.61 -32.60
C GLU A 429 11.07 -11.69 -31.81
N GLY A 430 12.19 -12.20 -31.30
CA GLY A 430 13.21 -11.39 -30.63
C GLY A 430 13.81 -10.30 -31.52
N LEU A 431 14.02 -10.58 -32.82
CA LEU A 431 14.48 -9.57 -33.78
C LEU A 431 13.41 -8.50 -34.07
N VAL A 432 12.13 -8.85 -34.05
CA VAL A 432 11.02 -7.90 -34.20
C VAL A 432 10.88 -7.03 -32.95
N GLU A 433 11.00 -7.62 -31.75
CA GLU A 433 10.97 -6.88 -30.47
C GLU A 433 12.13 -5.88 -30.33
N LEU A 434 13.33 -6.25 -30.81
CA LEU A 434 14.48 -5.35 -30.86
C LEU A 434 14.32 -4.24 -31.92
N GLY A 435 13.28 -4.29 -32.75
CA GLY A 435 13.08 -3.35 -33.85
C GLY A 435 14.02 -3.56 -35.04
N VAL A 436 14.78 -4.66 -35.06
CA VAL A 436 15.69 -4.99 -36.17
C VAL A 436 14.90 -5.45 -37.39
N LEU A 437 13.81 -6.21 -37.18
CA LEU A 437 12.90 -6.65 -38.23
C LEU A 437 11.55 -5.94 -38.12
N VAL A 438 11.10 -5.38 -39.24
CA VAL A 438 9.76 -4.79 -39.37
C VAL A 438 8.90 -5.70 -40.26
N PRO A 439 7.86 -6.36 -39.72
CA PRO A 439 6.96 -7.20 -40.51
C PRO A 439 6.22 -6.39 -41.58
N ARG A 440 6.10 -6.96 -42.79
CA ARG A 440 5.44 -6.38 -43.97
C ARG A 440 4.34 -7.29 -44.51
#